data_AF-A0A1I3DI58-F1
#
_entry.id   AF-A0A1I3DI58-F1
#
_cell.length_a   1.000
_cell.length_b   1.000
_cell.length_c   1.000
_cell.angle_alpha   90.00
_cell.angle_beta   90.00
_cell.angle_gamma   90.00
#
_symmetry.space_group_name_H-M   'P 1'
#
loop_
_entity.id
_entity.type
_entity.pdbx_description
1 polymer ?
#
loop_
_entity_poly.entity_id
_entity_poly.type
_entity_poly.pdbx_seq_one_letter_code
_entity_poly.pdbx_strand_id
1 'polypeptide(L)'
;MSDQHYEQDETLRLPTLQFRVVLDLGARLAAAITLPPKLAHPDLFADRDDEGEALNLSIDYDSGQLHVLLDEAGPSFHYHGTADPYESPWPEDQTAILLEWALILVQEIDGLDELLDSIYEAAEWFEQGFTLYVPETDPTQLELIEVDIIGELLTLPWLGSGRVDHEHIDGDNHPIALLWNMNNADTDVPIARAWLDPQTGEPRTAAEPGVDWTAVAMSEDEVLQWLVGIYTNHHVAPTPEAQIMRAALERMGGIS
;
A
#
# COMPACT_ATOMS: atom_id res chain seq x y z
N MET A 1 13.50 -26.30 -7.66
CA MET A 1 13.04 -25.33 -6.66
C MET A 1 11.60 -25.68 -6.38
N SER A 2 11.26 -25.93 -5.12
CA SER A 2 9.88 -26.14 -4.67
C SER A 2 9.39 -24.83 -4.09
N ASP A 3 8.47 -24.18 -4.78
CA ASP A 3 7.79 -23.00 -4.26
C ASP A 3 6.85 -23.47 -3.14
N GLN A 4 6.92 -22.85 -1.97
CA GLN A 4 6.11 -23.23 -0.81
C GLN A 4 5.04 -22.16 -0.55
N HIS A 5 3.84 -22.63 -0.21
CA HIS A 5 2.78 -21.82 0.40
C HIS A 5 2.91 -21.98 1.91
N TYR A 6 3.15 -20.90 2.63
CA TYR A 6 3.06 -20.90 4.08
C TYR A 6 1.81 -20.10 4.47
N GLU A 7 0.83 -20.79 5.06
CA GLU A 7 -0.27 -20.10 5.74
C GLU A 7 0.33 -19.35 6.94
N GLN A 8 0.03 -18.06 7.03
CA GLN A 8 0.49 -17.23 8.14
C GLN A 8 -0.30 -17.53 9.40
N ASP A 9 0.40 -17.60 10.53
CA ASP A 9 -0.26 -17.69 11.83
C ASP A 9 -0.77 -16.30 12.23
N GLU A 10 -2.00 -16.01 11.84
CA GLU A 10 -2.71 -14.77 12.17
C GLU A 10 -2.83 -14.53 13.69
N THR A 11 -2.61 -15.54 14.54
CA THR A 11 -2.58 -15.34 16.00
C THR A 11 -1.36 -14.54 16.48
N LEU A 12 -0.33 -14.39 15.63
CA LEU A 12 0.85 -13.57 15.87
C LEU A 12 0.67 -12.12 15.42
N ARG A 13 -0.47 -11.77 14.81
CA ARG A 13 -0.73 -10.39 14.40
C ARG A 13 -0.94 -9.50 15.62
N LEU A 14 -0.23 -8.37 15.65
CA LEU A 14 -0.50 -7.33 16.62
C LEU A 14 -1.95 -6.86 16.50
N PRO A 15 -2.60 -6.49 17.62
CA PRO A 15 -4.00 -6.10 17.56
C PRO A 15 -4.18 -4.90 16.64
N THR A 16 -5.26 -4.89 15.85
CA THR A 16 -5.72 -3.70 15.16
C THR A 16 -6.00 -2.60 16.19
N LEU A 17 -5.45 -1.42 15.95
CA LEU A 17 -5.59 -0.27 16.84
C LEU A 17 -6.45 0.79 16.17
N GLN A 18 -7.42 1.32 16.91
CA GLN A 18 -8.16 2.48 16.45
C GLN A 18 -7.30 3.74 16.64
N PHE A 19 -7.03 4.42 15.53
CA PHE A 19 -6.36 5.72 15.50
C PHE A 19 -7.34 6.79 15.05
N ARG A 20 -7.22 7.99 15.64
CA ARG A 20 -8.05 9.14 15.28
C ARG A 20 -7.20 10.17 14.56
N VAL A 21 -7.63 10.60 13.40
CA VAL A 21 -6.95 11.66 12.65
C VAL A 21 -7.94 12.79 12.41
N VAL A 22 -7.51 14.01 12.72
CA VAL A 22 -8.24 15.22 12.37
C VAL A 22 -7.59 15.79 11.11
N LEU A 23 -8.36 16.03 10.04
CA LEU A 23 -7.83 16.54 8.78
C LEU A 23 -8.69 17.69 8.26
N ASP A 24 -8.07 18.63 7.55
CA ASP A 24 -8.81 19.50 6.62
C ASP A 24 -8.97 18.74 5.31
N LEU A 25 -10.21 18.38 4.98
CA LEU A 25 -10.57 17.65 3.76
C LEU A 25 -11.24 18.57 2.72
N GLY A 26 -11.19 19.89 2.94
CA GLY A 26 -11.79 20.88 2.05
C GLY A 26 -13.30 20.73 1.90
N ALA A 27 -13.79 21.04 0.69
CA ALA A 27 -15.23 21.12 0.41
C ALA A 27 -15.88 19.74 0.20
N ARG A 28 -15.11 18.72 -0.21
CA ARG A 28 -15.57 17.35 -0.53
C ARG A 28 -16.67 17.36 -1.60
N LEU A 29 -16.41 18.08 -2.68
CA LEU A 29 -17.26 18.19 -3.86
C LEU A 29 -17.48 16.82 -4.52
N ALA A 30 -16.48 15.93 -4.53
CA ALA A 30 -16.61 14.58 -5.06
C ALA A 30 -17.72 13.79 -4.34
N ALA A 31 -17.87 13.98 -3.02
CA ALA A 31 -18.92 13.33 -2.23
C ALA A 31 -20.36 13.68 -2.65
N ALA A 32 -20.55 14.73 -3.46
CA ALA A 32 -21.87 15.06 -4.01
C ALA A 32 -22.28 14.16 -5.19
N ILE A 33 -21.34 13.41 -5.78
CA ILE A 33 -21.58 12.52 -6.91
C ILE A 33 -21.76 11.10 -6.38
N THR A 34 -22.94 10.53 -6.63
CA THR A 34 -23.22 9.13 -6.26
C THR A 34 -22.66 8.20 -7.31
N LEU A 35 -21.65 7.40 -6.94
CA LEU A 35 -21.10 6.36 -7.81
C LEU A 35 -22.13 5.25 -8.10
N PRO A 36 -22.05 4.60 -9.27
CA PRO A 36 -22.87 3.43 -9.57
C PRO A 36 -22.70 2.33 -8.51
N PRO A 37 -23.75 1.57 -8.12
CA PRO A 37 -23.65 0.59 -7.03
C PRO A 37 -22.56 -0.47 -7.19
N LYS A 38 -22.18 -0.82 -8.43
CA LYS A 38 -21.09 -1.77 -8.71
C LYS A 38 -19.69 -1.18 -8.55
N LEU A 39 -19.60 0.15 -8.50
CA LEU A 39 -18.39 0.94 -8.42
C LEU A 39 -18.37 1.81 -7.15
N ALA A 40 -19.21 1.49 -6.16
CA ALA A 40 -19.38 2.33 -4.96
C ALA A 40 -18.31 2.08 -3.89
N HIS A 41 -17.51 1.02 -4.04
CA HIS A 41 -16.51 0.59 -3.05
C HIS A 41 -15.16 0.28 -3.72
N PRO A 42 -14.48 1.29 -4.30
CA PRO A 42 -13.12 1.13 -4.77
C PRO A 42 -12.12 1.04 -3.62
N ASP A 43 -10.95 0.46 -3.90
CA ASP A 43 -9.73 0.77 -3.15
C ASP A 43 -9.12 2.06 -3.73
N LEU A 44 -8.72 2.99 -2.86
CA LEU A 44 -8.24 4.31 -3.26
C LEU A 44 -6.82 4.55 -2.76
N PHE A 45 -6.00 5.10 -3.64
CA PHE A 45 -4.63 5.51 -3.32
C PHE A 45 -4.30 6.80 -4.07
N ALA A 46 -3.56 7.69 -3.41
CA ALA A 46 -3.05 8.90 -4.03
C ALA A 46 -1.65 9.20 -3.52
N ASP A 47 -0.78 9.63 -4.42
CA ASP A 47 0.60 10.00 -4.16
C ASP A 47 1.06 11.11 -5.11
N ARG A 48 2.06 11.87 -4.68
CA ARG A 48 2.82 12.73 -5.57
C ARG A 48 4.07 12.00 -6.02
N ASP A 49 4.52 12.29 -7.24
CA ASP A 49 5.82 11.80 -7.70
C ASP A 49 6.98 12.34 -6.83
N ASP A 50 8.18 11.77 -7.01
CA ASP A 50 9.37 12.12 -6.23
C ASP A 50 9.74 13.62 -6.29
N GLU A 51 9.30 14.32 -7.34
CA GLU A 51 9.56 15.75 -7.56
C GLU A 51 8.42 16.64 -7.01
N GLY A 52 7.28 16.05 -6.64
CA GLY A 52 6.07 16.73 -6.14
C GLY A 52 5.23 17.36 -7.24
N GLU A 53 5.60 17.18 -8.52
CA GLU A 53 5.07 17.93 -9.67
C GLU A 53 3.77 17.32 -10.20
N ALA A 54 3.58 16.01 -10.06
CA ALA A 54 2.39 15.32 -10.52
C ALA A 54 1.70 14.57 -9.38
N LEU A 55 0.37 14.73 -9.29
CA LEU A 55 -0.48 13.98 -8.39
C LEU A 55 -1.10 12.80 -9.15
N ASN A 56 -0.94 11.59 -8.63
CA ASN A 56 -1.59 10.39 -9.13
C ASN A 56 -2.71 9.98 -8.17
N LEU A 57 -3.86 9.62 -8.74
CA LEU A 57 -4.99 9.00 -8.06
C LEU A 57 -5.27 7.66 -8.74
N SER A 58 -5.13 6.58 -7.98
CA SER A 58 -5.47 5.21 -8.37
C SER A 58 -6.80 4.80 -7.74
N ILE A 59 -7.69 4.26 -8.57
CA ILE A 59 -9.02 3.79 -8.18
C ILE A 59 -9.17 2.35 -8.66
N ASP A 60 -9.11 1.42 -7.71
CA ASP A 60 -8.98 0.00 -7.97
C ASP A 60 -10.27 -0.77 -7.66
N TYR A 61 -10.57 -1.73 -8.54
CA TYR A 61 -11.64 -2.70 -8.40
C TYR A 61 -11.14 -4.08 -8.83
N ASP A 62 -11.79 -5.15 -8.36
CA ASP A 62 -11.56 -6.52 -8.85
C ASP A 62 -11.69 -6.66 -10.38
N SER A 63 -12.47 -5.76 -11.00
CA SER A 63 -12.80 -5.79 -12.43
C SER A 63 -11.91 -4.90 -13.30
N GLY A 64 -11.01 -4.11 -12.72
CA GLY A 64 -10.17 -3.16 -13.44
C GLY A 64 -9.81 -1.94 -12.59
N GLN A 65 -9.03 -1.03 -13.17
CA GLN A 65 -8.51 0.15 -12.47
C GLN A 65 -8.70 1.40 -13.33
N LEU A 66 -8.85 2.55 -12.68
CA LEU A 66 -8.77 3.88 -13.28
C LEU A 66 -7.61 4.63 -12.62
N HIS A 67 -6.63 5.05 -13.43
CA HIS A 67 -5.54 5.91 -12.99
C HIS A 67 -5.75 7.31 -13.55
N VAL A 68 -5.68 8.31 -12.68
CA VAL A 68 -5.78 9.73 -13.03
C VAL A 68 -4.49 10.41 -12.61
N LEU A 69 -3.82 11.07 -13.55
CA LEU A 69 -2.63 11.87 -13.33
C LEU A 69 -2.98 13.35 -13.52
N LEU A 70 -2.66 14.18 -12.54
CA LEU A 70 -2.81 15.63 -12.61
C LEU A 70 -1.44 16.29 -12.52
N ASP A 71 -1.05 16.98 -13.58
CA ASP A 71 0.20 17.74 -13.69
C ASP A 71 -0.06 19.16 -14.23
N GLU A 72 1.01 19.91 -14.55
CA GLU A 72 0.90 21.26 -15.11
C GLU A 72 0.11 21.34 -16.44
N ALA A 73 0.05 20.26 -17.21
CA ALA A 73 -0.70 20.18 -18.47
C ALA A 73 -2.19 19.90 -18.24
N GLY A 74 -2.57 19.48 -17.02
CA GLY A 74 -3.92 19.17 -16.60
C GLY A 74 -4.17 17.68 -16.43
N PRO A 75 -5.41 17.27 -16.14
CA PRO A 75 -5.71 15.88 -15.84
C PRO A 75 -5.63 15.00 -17.10
N SER A 76 -4.95 13.87 -16.96
CA SER A 76 -4.96 12.75 -17.91
C SER A 76 -5.36 11.46 -17.17
N PHE A 77 -5.86 10.47 -17.90
CA PHE A 77 -6.30 9.22 -17.28
C PHE A 77 -6.20 8.04 -18.25
N HIS A 78 -6.13 6.83 -17.69
CA HIS A 78 -6.21 5.57 -18.43
C HIS A 78 -6.79 4.45 -17.56
N TYR A 79 -7.16 3.34 -18.21
CA TYR A 79 -7.79 2.18 -17.57
C TYR A 79 -6.88 0.96 -17.61
N HIS A 80 -7.00 0.11 -16.59
CA HIS A 80 -6.55 -1.27 -16.60
C HIS A 80 -7.76 -2.22 -16.56
N GLY A 81 -7.64 -3.39 -17.19
CA GLY A 81 -8.69 -4.42 -17.22
C GLY A 81 -9.09 -4.86 -18.65
N THR A 82 -8.65 -4.13 -19.66
CA THR A 82 -8.75 -4.51 -21.08
C THR A 82 -7.36 -4.45 -21.72
N ALA A 83 -7.25 -4.82 -22.99
CA ALA A 83 -5.99 -4.73 -23.73
C ALA A 83 -5.67 -3.29 -24.21
N ASP A 84 -6.68 -2.41 -24.27
CA ASP A 84 -6.53 -1.02 -24.68
C ASP A 84 -6.69 -0.11 -23.46
N PRO A 85 -5.65 0.64 -23.04
CA PRO A 85 -5.71 1.49 -21.86
C PRO A 85 -6.71 2.66 -21.99
N TYR A 86 -7.27 2.90 -23.18
CA TYR A 86 -8.31 3.90 -23.40
C TYR A 86 -9.73 3.29 -23.45
N GLU A 87 -9.85 1.96 -23.38
CA GLU A 87 -11.12 1.24 -23.32
C GLU A 87 -11.45 0.87 -21.88
N SER A 88 -12.50 1.49 -21.35
CA SER A 88 -12.99 1.19 -20.00
C SER A 88 -13.47 -0.26 -19.90
N PRO A 89 -13.12 -0.99 -18.83
CA PRO A 89 -13.65 -2.33 -18.57
C PRO A 89 -15.12 -2.31 -18.12
N TRP A 90 -15.69 -1.12 -17.88
CA TRP A 90 -17.06 -0.94 -17.39
C TRP A 90 -18.00 -0.36 -18.44
N PRO A 91 -19.33 -0.47 -18.24
CA PRO A 91 -20.31 0.16 -19.12
C PRO A 91 -20.14 1.68 -19.21
N GLU A 92 -20.26 2.23 -20.41
CA GLU A 92 -20.00 3.65 -20.74
C GLU A 92 -20.73 4.65 -19.82
N ASP A 93 -21.99 4.35 -19.46
CA ASP A 93 -22.80 5.20 -18.56
C ASP A 93 -22.26 5.25 -17.13
N GLN A 94 -21.68 4.14 -16.65
CA GLN A 94 -21.06 4.05 -15.33
C GLN A 94 -19.66 4.67 -15.34
N THR A 95 -18.89 4.42 -16.40
CA THR A 95 -17.57 4.99 -16.61
C THR A 95 -17.61 6.51 -16.62
N ALA A 96 -18.60 7.12 -17.27
CA ALA A 96 -18.73 8.58 -17.31
C ALA A 96 -18.91 9.19 -15.90
N ILE A 97 -19.72 8.55 -15.05
CA ILE A 97 -19.94 9.00 -13.66
C ILE A 97 -18.68 8.81 -12.82
N LEU A 98 -18.01 7.65 -12.96
CA LEU A 98 -16.76 7.36 -12.25
C LEU A 98 -15.67 8.38 -12.61
N LEU A 99 -15.52 8.68 -13.90
CA LEU A 99 -14.51 9.63 -14.36
C LEU A 99 -14.80 11.06 -13.88
N GLU A 100 -16.06 11.50 -13.91
CA GLU A 100 -16.45 12.82 -13.37
C GLU A 100 -16.10 12.92 -11.88
N TRP A 101 -16.47 11.90 -11.10
CA TRP A 101 -16.15 11.80 -9.68
C TRP A 101 -14.63 11.82 -9.42
N ALA A 102 -13.87 11.02 -10.17
CA ALA A 102 -12.42 10.91 -10.03
C ALA A 102 -11.69 12.22 -10.36
N LEU A 103 -12.10 12.90 -11.42
CA LEU A 103 -11.51 14.18 -11.83
C LEU A 103 -11.78 15.29 -10.82
N ILE A 104 -12.94 15.28 -10.17
CA ILE A 104 -13.22 16.23 -9.08
C ILE A 104 -12.38 15.87 -7.85
N LEU A 105 -12.32 14.59 -7.48
CA LEU A 105 -11.56 14.14 -6.31
C LEU A 105 -10.07 14.50 -6.45
N VAL A 106 -9.42 14.20 -7.58
CA VAL A 106 -8.00 14.52 -7.78
C VAL A 106 -7.72 16.02 -7.72
N GLN A 107 -8.64 16.86 -8.23
CA GLN A 107 -8.50 18.32 -8.14
C GLN A 107 -8.69 18.84 -6.71
N GLU A 108 -9.54 18.20 -5.91
CA GLU A 108 -9.69 18.56 -4.50
C GLU A 108 -8.45 18.20 -3.69
N ILE A 109 -7.84 17.05 -3.95
CA ILE A 109 -6.57 16.64 -3.32
C ILE A 109 -5.47 17.63 -3.70
N ASP A 110 -5.34 17.96 -4.99
CA ASP A 110 -4.30 18.89 -5.46
C ASP A 110 -4.46 20.30 -4.87
N GLY A 111 -5.69 20.74 -4.61
CA GLY A 111 -5.96 22.02 -3.94
C GLY A 111 -5.71 22.03 -2.43
N LEU A 112 -5.35 20.89 -1.84
CA LEU A 112 -5.04 20.73 -0.41
C LEU A 112 -3.55 20.42 -0.25
N ASP A 113 -2.71 21.45 -0.43
CA ASP A 113 -1.24 21.35 -0.41
C ASP A 113 -0.70 20.54 0.78
N GLU A 114 -1.26 20.73 1.97
CA GLU A 114 -0.79 20.14 3.23
C GLU A 114 -1.43 18.77 3.56
N LEU A 115 -2.34 18.26 2.72
CA LEU A 115 -3.08 17.03 3.04
C LEU A 115 -2.16 15.81 3.12
N LEU A 116 -1.30 15.61 2.11
CA LEU A 116 -0.39 14.47 2.07
C LEU A 116 0.59 14.54 3.24
N ASP A 117 1.18 15.71 3.47
CA ASP A 117 2.08 15.96 4.60
C ASP A 117 1.41 15.68 5.96
N SER A 118 0.16 16.12 6.13
CA SER A 118 -0.62 15.82 7.34
C SER A 118 -0.85 14.32 7.54
N ILE A 119 -1.01 13.55 6.45
CA ILE A 119 -1.18 12.10 6.49
C ILE A 119 0.14 11.42 6.87
N TYR A 120 1.27 11.85 6.29
CA TYR A 120 2.60 11.39 6.68
C TYR A 120 2.87 11.62 8.17
N GLU A 121 2.65 12.84 8.65
CA GLU A 121 2.83 13.18 10.07
C GLU A 121 1.90 12.36 10.98
N ALA A 122 0.64 12.16 10.58
CA ALA A 122 -0.31 11.36 11.34
C ALA A 122 0.15 9.90 11.48
N ALA A 123 0.74 9.32 10.43
CA ALA A 123 1.33 7.99 10.46
C ALA A 123 2.55 7.94 11.41
N GLU A 124 3.44 8.92 11.36
CA GLU A 124 4.57 9.01 12.30
C GLU A 124 4.12 9.11 13.77
N TRP A 125 3.03 9.84 14.04
CA TRP A 125 2.46 9.92 15.39
C TRP A 125 1.89 8.58 15.85
N PHE A 126 1.21 7.85 14.96
CA PHE A 126 0.74 6.50 15.26
C PHE A 126 1.92 5.57 15.61
N GLU A 127 3.00 5.60 14.82
CA GLU A 127 4.20 4.79 15.07
C GLU A 127 4.89 5.14 16.41
N GLN A 128 4.81 6.40 16.85
CA GLN A 128 5.27 6.84 18.17
C GLN A 128 4.34 6.39 19.32
N GLY A 129 3.22 5.74 19.01
CA GLY A 129 2.26 5.21 19.97
C GLY A 129 1.19 6.22 20.41
N PHE A 130 1.01 7.32 19.69
CA PHE A 130 -0.11 8.22 19.91
C PHE A 130 -1.41 7.63 19.34
N THR A 131 -2.55 8.06 19.88
CA THR A 131 -3.89 7.57 19.47
C THR A 131 -4.71 8.64 18.74
N LEU A 132 -4.18 9.85 18.61
CA LEU A 132 -4.84 11.00 18.00
C LEU A 132 -3.80 11.91 17.36
N TYR A 133 -4.00 12.26 16.09
CA TYR A 133 -3.31 13.35 15.40
C TYR A 133 -4.24 14.54 15.19
N VAL A 134 -3.71 15.75 15.39
CA VAL A 134 -4.40 17.02 15.09
C VAL A 134 -3.39 17.97 14.44
N PRO A 135 -3.59 18.41 13.19
CA PRO A 135 -2.66 19.27 12.48
C PRO A 135 -2.68 20.68 13.05
N GLU A 136 -1.56 21.39 12.92
CA GLU A 136 -1.56 22.84 13.10
C GLU A 136 -2.16 23.48 11.84
N THR A 137 -3.22 24.27 12.02
CA THR A 137 -3.98 24.83 10.90
C THR A 137 -4.64 26.14 11.26
N ASP A 138 -4.90 26.97 10.25
CA ASP A 138 -5.74 28.15 10.39
C ASP A 138 -7.20 27.75 10.70
N PRO A 139 -8.04 28.67 11.23
CA PRO A 139 -9.43 28.37 11.51
C PRO A 139 -10.22 27.90 10.27
N THR A 140 -10.47 26.59 10.20
CA THR A 140 -11.18 25.89 9.12
C THR A 140 -12.13 24.84 9.68
N GLN A 141 -12.94 24.21 8.81
CA GLN A 141 -13.75 23.06 9.20
C GLN A 141 -12.90 21.79 9.10
N LEU A 142 -12.64 21.18 10.25
CA LEU A 142 -11.90 19.93 10.34
C LEU A 142 -12.84 18.73 10.46
N GLU A 143 -12.41 17.61 9.90
CA GLU A 143 -13.11 16.33 9.98
C GLU A 143 -12.32 15.38 10.87
N LEU A 144 -13.01 14.70 11.79
CA LEU A 144 -12.45 13.60 12.57
C LEU A 144 -12.73 12.30 11.84
N ILE A 145 -11.69 11.55 11.53
CA ILE A 145 -11.75 10.22 10.93
C ILE A 145 -11.23 9.21 11.96
N GLU A 146 -11.96 8.12 12.16
CA GLU A 146 -11.48 6.97 12.93
C GLU A 146 -11.01 5.89 11.94
N VAL A 147 -9.75 5.48 12.09
CA VAL A 147 -9.09 4.53 11.20
C VAL A 147 -8.68 3.31 12.02
N ASP A 148 -9.05 2.13 11.57
CA ASP A 148 -8.63 0.86 12.17
C ASP A 148 -7.30 0.44 11.53
N ILE A 149 -6.19 0.74 12.20
CA ILE A 149 -4.85 0.43 11.70
C ILE A 149 -4.51 -1.03 12.00
N ILE A 150 -4.37 -1.83 10.95
CA ILE A 150 -4.00 -3.24 11.04
C ILE A 150 -2.59 -3.36 11.63
N GLY A 151 -2.45 -4.19 12.67
CA GLY A 151 -1.16 -4.45 13.30
C GLY A 151 -0.26 -5.33 12.44
N GLU A 152 1.05 -5.12 12.60
CA GLU A 152 2.07 -5.96 11.97
C GLU A 152 1.99 -7.41 12.44
N LEU A 153 2.36 -8.33 11.57
CA LEU A 153 2.61 -9.72 11.95
C LEU A 153 3.91 -9.76 12.75
N LEU A 154 3.90 -10.29 13.98
CA LEU A 154 5.12 -10.43 14.75
C LEU A 154 6.08 -11.40 14.05
N THR A 155 7.15 -10.86 13.49
CA THR A 155 8.28 -11.66 13.00
C THR A 155 9.26 -11.85 14.15
N LEU A 156 9.75 -13.08 14.32
CA LEU A 156 10.85 -13.32 15.24
C LEU A 156 12.08 -12.53 14.76
N PRO A 157 12.93 -12.01 15.66
CA PRO A 157 14.21 -11.47 15.22
C PRO A 157 14.99 -12.56 14.47
N TRP A 158 15.86 -12.17 13.54
CA TRP A 158 16.74 -13.13 12.85
C TRP A 158 17.55 -13.94 13.88
N LEU A 159 17.33 -15.26 13.89
CA LEU A 159 17.99 -16.19 14.83
C LEU A 159 19.16 -16.95 14.18
N GLY A 160 19.32 -16.81 12.87
CA GLY A 160 20.41 -17.41 12.13
C GLY A 160 21.75 -16.73 12.40
N SER A 161 22.80 -17.29 11.83
CA SER A 161 24.12 -16.67 11.86
C SER A 161 24.18 -15.44 10.95
N GLY A 162 25.14 -14.57 11.19
CA GLY A 162 25.39 -13.41 10.33
C GLY A 162 24.31 -12.32 10.42
N ARG A 163 24.27 -11.47 9.38
CA ARG A 163 23.22 -10.47 9.18
C ARG A 163 22.36 -10.85 7.98
N VAL A 164 21.13 -10.36 7.98
CA VAL A 164 20.23 -10.41 6.84
C VAL A 164 19.82 -9.00 6.44
N ASP A 165 19.58 -8.84 5.15
CA ASP A 165 18.99 -7.65 4.54
C ASP A 165 18.05 -8.11 3.43
N HIS A 166 17.25 -7.22 2.86
CA HIS A 166 16.46 -7.55 1.68
C HIS A 166 16.50 -6.43 0.66
N GLU A 167 16.47 -6.80 -0.62
CA GLU A 167 16.44 -5.85 -1.72
C GLU A 167 15.35 -6.23 -2.72
N HIS A 168 14.77 -5.21 -3.36
CA HIS A 168 13.91 -5.41 -4.51
C HIS A 168 14.74 -5.96 -5.67
N ILE A 169 14.21 -6.96 -6.35
CA ILE A 169 14.83 -7.55 -7.55
C ILE A 169 13.93 -7.31 -8.76
N ASP A 170 14.51 -7.37 -9.95
CA ASP A 170 13.73 -7.22 -11.18
C ASP A 170 12.72 -8.36 -11.34
N GLY A 171 11.45 -8.01 -11.60
CA GLY A 171 10.41 -8.96 -11.94
C GLY A 171 9.01 -8.43 -11.64
N ASP A 172 8.01 -9.09 -12.22
CA ASP A 172 6.59 -8.77 -11.97
C ASP A 172 6.20 -9.19 -10.54
N ASN A 173 5.21 -8.50 -9.97
CA ASN A 173 4.61 -8.79 -8.65
C ASN A 173 5.55 -8.54 -7.45
N HIS A 174 6.29 -7.43 -7.52
CA HIS A 174 7.11 -6.87 -6.43
C HIS A 174 8.02 -7.90 -5.73
N PRO A 175 8.92 -8.59 -6.46
CA PRO A 175 9.76 -9.59 -5.84
C PRO A 175 10.89 -8.94 -5.01
N ILE A 176 11.23 -9.59 -3.90
CA ILE A 176 12.41 -9.26 -3.09
C ILE A 176 13.33 -10.47 -2.95
N ALA A 177 14.62 -10.23 -2.82
CA ALA A 177 15.60 -11.22 -2.40
C ALA A 177 15.96 -11.01 -0.93
N LEU A 178 16.00 -12.11 -0.17
CA LEU A 178 16.61 -12.17 1.14
C LEU A 178 18.11 -12.37 0.97
N LEU A 179 18.88 -11.38 1.40
CA LEU A 179 20.32 -11.38 1.36
C LEU A 179 20.90 -11.80 2.71
N TRP A 180 21.93 -12.63 2.70
CA TRP A 180 22.59 -13.11 3.91
C TRP A 180 24.10 -12.93 3.84
N ASN A 181 24.67 -12.58 4.99
CA ASN A 181 26.10 -12.38 5.14
C ASN A 181 26.60 -12.83 6.51
N MET A 182 27.42 -13.89 6.49
CA MET A 182 27.89 -14.59 7.69
C MET A 182 28.74 -13.74 8.65
N ASN A 183 29.47 -12.71 8.19
CA ASN A 183 30.52 -12.04 8.98
C ASN A 183 30.69 -10.54 8.70
N ASN A 184 29.67 -9.85 8.17
CA ASN A 184 29.84 -8.51 7.57
C ASN A 184 30.95 -8.53 6.50
N ALA A 185 31.04 -9.61 5.73
CA ALA A 185 31.88 -9.68 4.54
C ALA A 185 31.43 -8.63 3.51
N ASP A 186 32.23 -8.37 2.49
CA ASP A 186 31.92 -7.30 1.52
C ASP A 186 30.75 -7.65 0.56
N THR A 187 30.21 -8.86 0.60
CA THR A 187 29.19 -9.30 -0.36
C THR A 187 28.07 -10.06 0.34
N ASP A 188 26.87 -9.52 0.23
CA ASP A 188 25.66 -10.20 0.64
C ASP A 188 25.24 -11.20 -0.45
N VAL A 189 24.78 -12.38 -0.04
CA VAL A 189 24.44 -13.47 -0.96
C VAL A 189 22.94 -13.73 -0.87
N PRO A 190 22.20 -13.77 -1.99
CA PRO A 190 20.79 -14.10 -1.96
C PRO A 190 20.60 -15.56 -1.53
N ILE A 191 19.75 -15.79 -0.54
CA ILE A 191 19.46 -17.13 0.01
C ILE A 191 18.00 -17.56 -0.18
N ALA A 192 17.10 -16.60 -0.35
CA ALA A 192 15.70 -16.86 -0.63
C ALA A 192 15.10 -15.65 -1.36
N ARG A 193 13.89 -15.81 -1.89
CA ARG A 193 13.11 -14.72 -2.49
C ARG A 193 11.65 -14.84 -2.11
N ALA A 194 10.95 -13.70 -2.13
CA ALA A 194 9.51 -13.61 -1.94
C ALA A 194 8.86 -12.78 -3.05
N TRP A 195 7.61 -13.09 -3.40
CA TRP A 195 6.84 -12.39 -4.43
C TRP A 195 5.34 -12.63 -4.24
N LEU A 196 4.49 -11.81 -4.88
CA LEU A 196 3.05 -12.08 -4.98
C LEU A 196 2.76 -13.04 -6.14
N ASP A 197 2.03 -14.11 -5.87
CA ASP A 197 1.55 -15.03 -6.89
C ASP A 197 0.58 -14.33 -7.85
N PRO A 198 0.85 -14.23 -9.16
CA PRO A 198 0.01 -13.46 -10.09
C PRO A 198 -1.38 -14.06 -10.31
N GLN A 199 -1.61 -15.32 -9.92
CA GLN A 199 -2.92 -15.97 -10.07
C GLN A 199 -3.78 -15.81 -8.82
N THR A 200 -3.16 -15.79 -7.65
CA THR A 200 -3.87 -15.83 -6.36
C THR A 200 -3.75 -14.54 -5.56
N GLY A 201 -2.77 -13.69 -5.88
CA GLY A 201 -2.45 -12.49 -5.09
C GLY A 201 -1.83 -12.82 -3.73
N GLU A 202 -1.44 -14.08 -3.49
CA GLU A 202 -0.90 -14.51 -2.20
C GLU A 202 0.64 -14.48 -2.18
N PRO A 203 1.26 -14.16 -1.03
CA PRO A 203 2.71 -14.26 -0.85
C PRO A 203 3.24 -15.67 -1.12
N ARG A 204 4.35 -15.73 -1.86
CA ARG A 204 5.12 -16.94 -2.14
C ARG A 204 6.57 -16.72 -1.73
N THR A 205 7.23 -17.82 -1.35
CA THR A 205 8.66 -17.82 -1.05
C THR A 205 9.34 -19.02 -1.68
N ALA A 206 10.61 -18.85 -2.07
CA ALA A 206 11.46 -19.93 -2.53
C ALA A 206 12.91 -19.74 -2.09
N ALA A 207 13.56 -20.86 -1.79
CA ALA A 207 14.99 -20.94 -1.56
C ALA A 207 15.80 -20.74 -2.84
N GLU A 208 16.91 -20.01 -2.74
CA GLU A 208 17.90 -19.95 -3.80
C GLU A 208 18.73 -21.25 -3.85
N PRO A 209 19.26 -21.63 -5.03
CA PRO A 209 19.91 -22.92 -5.19
C PRO A 209 21.32 -22.90 -4.58
N GLY A 210 21.67 -23.95 -3.85
CA GLY A 210 23.03 -24.13 -3.32
C GLY A 210 23.32 -23.38 -2.01
N VAL A 211 22.29 -22.89 -1.32
CA VAL A 211 22.42 -22.28 0.01
C VAL A 211 22.88 -23.33 1.04
N ASP A 212 23.90 -22.97 1.82
CA ASP A 212 24.35 -23.77 2.96
C ASP A 212 23.53 -23.41 4.21
N TRP A 213 22.38 -24.06 4.38
CA TRP A 213 21.51 -23.87 5.54
C TRP A 213 22.18 -24.20 6.88
N THR A 214 23.22 -25.04 6.88
CA THR A 214 24.00 -25.30 8.10
C THR A 214 24.80 -24.07 8.50
N ALA A 215 25.38 -23.37 7.51
CA ALA A 215 26.09 -22.12 7.76
C ALA A 215 25.14 -20.97 8.15
N VAL A 216 23.95 -20.90 7.54
CA VAL A 216 22.88 -19.96 7.93
C VAL A 216 22.43 -20.20 9.38
N ALA A 217 22.62 -21.41 9.90
CA ALA A 217 22.23 -21.83 11.25
C ALA A 217 20.71 -21.70 11.53
N MET A 218 19.91 -21.75 10.46
CA MET A 218 18.46 -21.91 10.46
C MET A 218 18.10 -22.89 9.35
N SER A 219 17.03 -23.66 9.54
CA SER A 219 16.53 -24.51 8.47
C SER A 219 15.92 -23.70 7.32
N GLU A 220 15.88 -24.30 6.13
CA GLU A 220 15.23 -23.70 4.96
C GLU A 220 13.79 -23.25 5.27
N ASP A 221 12.99 -24.15 5.87
CA ASP A 221 11.59 -23.86 6.19
C ASP A 221 11.45 -22.69 7.18
N GLU A 222 12.31 -22.61 8.20
CA GLU A 222 12.29 -21.49 9.15
C GLU A 222 12.62 -20.15 8.48
N VAL A 223 13.57 -20.14 7.53
CA VAL A 223 13.95 -18.93 6.79
C VAL A 223 12.83 -18.50 5.85
N LEU A 224 12.20 -19.44 5.13
CA LEU A 224 11.10 -19.11 4.21
C LEU A 224 9.86 -18.63 4.97
N GLN A 225 9.54 -19.25 6.12
CA GLN A 225 8.45 -18.79 6.99
C GLN A 225 8.75 -17.41 7.60
N TRP A 226 10.00 -17.13 7.96
CA TRP A 226 10.40 -15.81 8.41
C TRP A 226 10.26 -14.77 7.29
N LEU A 227 10.72 -15.10 6.09
CA LEU A 227 10.69 -14.21 4.92
C LEU A 227 9.26 -13.87 4.49
N VAL A 228 8.32 -14.83 4.53
CA VAL A 228 6.91 -14.53 4.18
C VAL A 228 6.30 -13.52 5.15
N GLY A 229 6.68 -13.56 6.43
CA GLY A 229 6.24 -12.59 7.44
C GLY A 229 6.78 -11.18 7.17
N ILE A 230 8.07 -11.08 6.85
CA ILE A 230 8.71 -9.82 6.44
C ILE A 230 8.03 -9.27 5.18
N TYR A 231 7.92 -10.09 4.14
CA TYR A 231 7.27 -9.69 2.89
C TYR A 231 5.84 -9.20 3.12
N THR A 232 5.09 -9.88 3.99
CA THR A 232 3.72 -9.46 4.27
C THR A 232 3.66 -8.14 4.99
N ASN A 233 4.50 -7.89 6.00
CA ASN A 233 4.48 -6.62 6.70
C ASN A 233 4.90 -5.44 5.80
N HIS A 234 5.86 -5.65 4.90
CA HIS A 234 6.46 -4.56 4.12
C HIS A 234 5.88 -4.38 2.71
N HIS A 235 5.26 -5.42 2.14
CA HIS A 235 4.82 -5.42 0.74
C HIS A 235 3.34 -5.75 0.54
N VAL A 236 2.64 -6.19 1.58
CA VAL A 236 1.23 -6.64 1.46
C VAL A 236 0.31 -5.94 2.45
N ALA A 237 0.72 -5.85 3.70
CA ALA A 237 -0.02 -5.12 4.71
C ALA A 237 0.04 -3.63 4.37
N PRO A 238 -1.11 -2.93 4.36
CA PRO A 238 -1.11 -1.51 4.10
C PRO A 238 -0.42 -0.78 5.25
N THR A 239 0.48 0.16 4.93
CA THR A 239 1.13 1.00 5.94
C THR A 239 0.09 1.84 6.69
N PRO A 240 0.38 2.34 7.90
CA PRO A 240 -0.52 3.26 8.60
C PRO A 240 -0.88 4.47 7.74
N GLU A 241 0.10 5.02 7.03
CA GLU A 241 -0.07 6.09 6.05
C GLU A 241 -1.08 5.73 4.96
N ALA A 242 -0.92 4.58 4.30
CA ALA A 242 -1.85 4.14 3.26
C ALA A 242 -3.28 3.93 3.79
N GLN A 243 -3.42 3.42 5.02
CA GLN A 243 -4.73 3.25 5.66
C GLN A 243 -5.38 4.59 6.01
N ILE A 244 -4.61 5.57 6.49
CA ILE A 244 -5.09 6.93 6.76
C ILE A 244 -5.45 7.65 5.45
N MET A 245 -4.60 7.54 4.42
CA MET A 245 -4.83 8.07 3.08
C MET A 245 -6.14 7.57 2.52
N ARG A 246 -6.32 6.24 2.48
CA ARG A 246 -7.54 5.62 2.00
C ARG A 246 -8.77 6.16 2.74
N ALA A 247 -8.74 6.23 4.06
CA ALA A 247 -9.87 6.73 4.84
C ALA A 247 -10.18 8.21 4.56
N ALA A 248 -9.15 9.05 4.33
CA ALA A 248 -9.32 10.43 3.90
C ALA A 248 -9.95 10.52 2.51
N LEU A 249 -9.45 9.75 1.55
CA LEU A 249 -9.96 9.69 0.18
C LEU A 249 -11.40 9.20 0.12
N GLU A 250 -11.75 8.13 0.86
CA GLU A 250 -13.12 7.64 0.98
C GLU A 250 -14.04 8.73 1.55
N ARG A 251 -13.58 9.44 2.59
CA ARG A 251 -14.34 10.54 3.20
C ARG A 251 -14.54 11.73 2.26
N MET A 252 -13.53 12.09 1.47
CA MET A 252 -13.59 13.13 0.44
C MET A 252 -14.49 12.73 -0.73
N GLY A 253 -14.40 11.46 -1.13
CA GLY A 253 -15.17 10.86 -2.20
C GLY A 253 -16.62 10.51 -1.84
N GLY A 254 -17.00 10.61 -0.57
CA GLY A 254 -18.36 10.28 -0.10
C GLY A 254 -18.64 8.77 -0.08
N ILE A 255 -17.60 7.95 0.06
CA ILE A 255 -17.68 6.49 0.19
C ILE A 255 -17.85 6.15 1.68
N SER A 256 -18.68 5.15 1.96
CA SER A 256 -19.05 4.72 3.32
C SER A 256 -19.08 3.21 3.44
#